data_AF-A0A7V1ZH09-F1
#
_entry.id   AF-A0A7V1ZH09-F1
#
_cell.length_a   1.000
_cell.length_b   1.000
_cell.length_c   1.000
_cell.angle_alpha   90.00
_cell.angle_beta   90.00
_cell.angle_gamma   90.00
#
_symmetry.space_group_name_H-M   'P 1'
#
loop_
_entity.id
_entity.type
_entity.pdbx_description
1 polymer ?
#
loop_
_entity_poly.entity_id
_entity_poly.type
_entity_poly.pdbx_seq_one_letter_code
_entity_poly.pdbx_strand_id
1 'polypeptide(L)'
;QAATHVGVDEAVCFTCHFKGAEQGQAVTGCLVCHGPPKVVVTHHGFQFDHGTYLQRGVRCATCHTEVTRGDANVPVERCAACHVSRAEAIGDSQRIHEIHLRKHAIDCKRCHNRMEHGKIAMAAALGERCENCHKPEHTAQEQMYVGIGGKGVPDMPSTMFLARVACDSCHAEPGSDPRVGAEKLRASCVHCHGAGYDRMVDDWIRELGELRGLVERALAQAESNVARMGTRGQQYRRGLDEAWHNLRFVTRGHGEHNVRYAVELLRYALEQARRVPGVTVPSSPILASESGYCRVCHSTSHLALRLEFANMGFGHSRHLNAGLSCDTCHSVEEHGKTTIVAEGCMSCHHSPKQAQPCSRCHQAQASLAAGEAVGTGFKGDPDPMAAAGVECSGCHDLKRQEPLVASVQKACVSCHEEGYDAMLVEWINEDQNRLQELAVLLAKAKAAKVNPEALREAEVLYNALLKAKGVHNMDLAAKAAARIRSLVGQAIPTTR
;
A
#
# COMPACT_ATOMS: atom_id res chain seq x y z
N GLN A 1 33.36 -39.29 -17.01
CA GLN A 1 33.16 -37.84 -16.80
C GLN A 1 31.88 -37.46 -17.52
N ALA A 2 30.82 -37.12 -16.78
CA ALA A 2 29.55 -36.72 -17.37
C ALA A 2 29.71 -35.32 -17.97
N ALA A 3 29.35 -35.15 -19.24
CA ALA A 3 29.34 -33.85 -19.90
C ALA A 3 28.38 -32.92 -19.14
N THR A 4 28.91 -31.87 -18.54
CA THR A 4 28.10 -30.79 -18.00
C THR A 4 27.37 -30.13 -19.17
N HIS A 5 26.04 -30.15 -19.13
CA HIS A 5 25.20 -29.43 -20.08
C HIS A 5 25.65 -27.97 -20.09
N VAL A 6 26.15 -27.53 -21.24
CA VAL A 6 26.59 -26.17 -21.54
C VAL A 6 25.55 -25.20 -20.99
N GLY A 7 25.96 -24.31 -20.08
CA GLY A 7 25.12 -23.20 -19.66
C GLY A 7 24.75 -22.40 -20.89
N VAL A 8 23.46 -22.43 -21.27
CA VAL A 8 22.96 -21.70 -22.43
C VAL A 8 23.13 -20.22 -22.13
N ASP A 9 23.78 -19.49 -23.03
CA ASP A 9 23.91 -18.03 -22.90
C ASP A 9 22.52 -17.39 -22.90
N GLU A 10 22.27 -16.49 -21.94
CA GLU A 10 20.99 -15.79 -21.78
C GLU A 10 20.53 -15.06 -23.06
N ALA A 11 21.45 -14.61 -23.91
CA ALA A 11 21.14 -13.99 -25.20
C ALA A 11 20.39 -14.94 -26.16
N VAL A 12 20.61 -16.25 -26.04
CA VAL A 12 19.87 -17.28 -26.80
C VAL A 12 18.43 -17.37 -26.31
N CYS A 13 18.24 -17.30 -24.99
CA CYS A 13 16.90 -17.26 -24.38
C CYS A 13 16.13 -16.04 -24.91
N PHE A 14 16.75 -14.86 -24.94
CA PHE A 14 16.07 -13.64 -25.42
C PHE A 14 15.67 -13.76 -26.90
N THR A 15 16.58 -14.29 -27.73
CA THR A 15 16.29 -14.54 -29.15
C THR A 15 15.08 -15.45 -29.35
N CYS A 16 14.94 -16.51 -28.56
CA CYS A 16 13.81 -17.44 -28.68
C CYS A 16 12.50 -16.85 -28.14
N HIS A 17 12.57 -16.17 -27.00
CA HIS A 17 11.37 -15.76 -26.26
C HIS A 17 10.82 -14.39 -26.67
N PHE A 18 11.61 -13.55 -27.36
CA PHE A 18 11.21 -12.19 -27.74
C PHE A 18 11.21 -11.90 -29.25
N LYS A 19 11.93 -12.66 -30.08
CA LYS A 19 11.93 -12.40 -31.53
C LYS A 19 10.52 -12.57 -32.11
N GLY A 20 10.00 -11.50 -32.70
CA GLY A 20 8.65 -11.46 -33.28
C GLY A 20 7.53 -11.15 -32.28
N ALA A 21 7.84 -10.84 -31.02
CA ALA A 21 6.86 -10.29 -30.08
C ALA A 21 6.56 -8.81 -30.41
N GLU A 22 5.34 -8.37 -30.08
CA GLU A 22 5.03 -6.95 -30.01
C GLU A 22 5.88 -6.25 -28.94
N GLN A 23 6.04 -4.93 -29.07
CA GLN A 23 6.81 -4.13 -28.11
C GLN A 23 6.25 -4.29 -26.68
N GLY A 24 7.14 -4.52 -25.71
CA GLY A 24 6.76 -4.74 -24.30
C GLY A 24 6.19 -6.13 -23.99
N GLN A 25 6.19 -7.06 -24.96
CA GLN A 25 5.67 -8.43 -24.79
C GLN A 25 6.75 -9.49 -25.02
N ALA A 26 6.45 -10.73 -24.65
CA ALA A 26 7.26 -11.91 -24.93
C ALA A 26 6.39 -12.96 -25.62
N VAL A 27 6.91 -13.60 -26.68
CA VAL A 27 6.19 -14.60 -27.51
C VAL A 27 5.65 -15.74 -26.65
N THR A 28 6.45 -16.17 -25.68
CA THR A 28 6.13 -17.27 -24.77
C THR A 28 5.51 -16.82 -23.44
N GLY A 29 5.30 -15.52 -23.24
CA GLY A 29 4.85 -14.92 -21.99
C GLY A 29 5.98 -14.53 -21.03
N CYS A 30 5.77 -13.47 -20.25
CA CYS A 30 6.81 -12.85 -19.40
C CYS A 30 7.26 -13.71 -18.21
N LEU A 31 6.37 -14.58 -17.71
CA LEU A 31 6.59 -15.32 -16.46
C LEU A 31 7.35 -16.65 -16.65
N VAL A 32 7.80 -16.95 -17.87
CA VAL A 32 8.49 -18.20 -18.20
C VAL A 32 9.86 -18.28 -17.54
N CYS A 33 10.59 -17.16 -17.50
CA CYS A 33 11.95 -17.12 -16.95
C CYS A 33 11.97 -16.62 -15.51
N HIS A 34 11.23 -15.56 -15.20
CA HIS A 34 11.17 -14.97 -13.86
C HIS A 34 9.78 -14.46 -13.53
N GLY A 35 9.45 -14.45 -12.23
CA GLY A 35 8.23 -13.83 -11.72
C GLY A 35 8.35 -12.32 -11.56
N PRO A 36 7.25 -11.61 -11.24
CA PRO A 36 7.30 -10.24 -10.75
C PRO A 36 8.07 -10.17 -9.42
N PRO A 37 8.51 -8.97 -9.00
CA PRO A 37 9.08 -8.77 -7.66
C PRO A 37 8.14 -9.29 -6.57
N LYS A 38 8.67 -10.10 -5.64
CA LYS A 38 7.91 -10.68 -4.52
C LYS A 38 7.74 -9.72 -3.34
N VAL A 39 8.40 -8.57 -3.39
CA VAL A 39 8.36 -7.53 -2.37
C VAL A 39 7.79 -6.26 -2.96
N VAL A 40 7.17 -5.45 -2.11
CA VAL A 40 6.77 -4.09 -2.44
C VAL A 40 8.02 -3.30 -2.80
N VAL A 41 8.03 -2.67 -3.97
CA VAL A 41 9.15 -1.84 -4.43
C VAL A 41 8.78 -0.37 -4.30
N THR A 42 9.74 0.48 -3.92
CA THR A 42 9.51 1.93 -3.85
C THR A 42 10.06 2.61 -5.11
N HIS A 43 9.26 3.46 -5.75
CA HIS A 43 9.67 4.32 -6.87
C HIS A 43 9.23 5.75 -6.59
N HIS A 44 10.19 6.69 -6.47
CA HIS A 44 9.93 8.11 -6.15
C HIS A 44 8.94 8.34 -4.99
N GLY A 45 9.10 7.60 -3.90
CA GLY A 45 8.24 7.71 -2.70
C GLY A 45 6.93 6.92 -2.77
N PHE A 46 6.66 6.21 -3.87
CA PHE A 46 5.46 5.38 -4.05
C PHE A 46 5.76 3.90 -3.82
N GLN A 47 4.93 3.23 -3.02
CA GLN A 47 5.00 1.78 -2.80
C GLN A 47 4.20 1.02 -3.87
N PHE A 48 4.88 0.16 -4.62
CA PHE A 48 4.31 -0.62 -5.72
C PHE A 48 4.32 -2.11 -5.40
N ASP A 49 3.14 -2.66 -5.12
CA ASP A 49 2.90 -4.10 -5.00
C ASP A 49 2.39 -4.67 -6.32
N HIS A 50 3.30 -5.27 -7.11
CA HIS A 50 2.98 -5.89 -8.39
C HIS A 50 1.88 -6.95 -8.29
N GLY A 51 1.79 -7.67 -7.17
CA GLY A 51 0.77 -8.71 -6.98
C GLY A 51 -0.64 -8.14 -7.07
N THR A 52 -0.87 -6.96 -6.48
CA THR A 52 -2.19 -6.32 -6.50
C THR A 52 -2.64 -5.91 -7.90
N TYR A 53 -1.73 -5.38 -8.73
CA TYR A 53 -2.03 -4.98 -10.10
C TYR A 53 -2.24 -6.20 -11.01
N LEU A 54 -1.44 -7.26 -10.84
CA LEU A 54 -1.60 -8.50 -11.59
C LEU A 54 -2.91 -9.22 -11.27
N GLN A 55 -3.33 -9.23 -9.99
CA GLN A 55 -4.65 -9.76 -9.59
C GLN A 55 -5.81 -9.00 -10.26
N ARG A 56 -5.61 -7.72 -10.60
CA ARG A 56 -6.57 -6.89 -11.33
C ARG A 56 -6.47 -7.02 -12.85
N GLY A 57 -5.55 -7.84 -13.36
CA GLY A 57 -5.36 -8.06 -14.80
C GLY A 57 -4.60 -6.94 -15.53
N VAL A 58 -3.90 -6.06 -14.80
CA VAL A 58 -3.04 -5.04 -15.41
C VAL A 58 -1.87 -5.72 -16.11
N ARG A 59 -1.73 -5.50 -17.43
CA ARG A 59 -0.68 -6.12 -18.25
C ARG A 59 0.68 -5.46 -17.99
N CYS A 60 1.77 -6.23 -18.05
CA CYS A 60 3.15 -5.72 -17.87
C CYS A 60 3.48 -4.57 -18.82
N ALA A 61 3.06 -4.69 -20.09
CA ALA A 61 3.29 -3.71 -21.15
C ALA A 61 2.63 -2.34 -20.89
N THR A 62 1.70 -2.25 -19.93
CA THR A 62 1.11 -0.97 -19.50
C THR A 62 2.17 -0.05 -18.89
N CYS A 63 3.14 -0.63 -18.17
CA CYS A 63 4.21 0.13 -17.53
C CYS A 63 5.58 -0.13 -18.18
N HIS A 64 5.83 -1.35 -18.67
CA HIS A 64 7.09 -1.77 -19.29
C HIS A 64 6.97 -1.76 -20.81
N THR A 65 7.04 -0.57 -21.39
CA THR A 65 6.82 -0.32 -22.82
C THR A 65 7.93 -0.88 -23.69
N GLU A 66 9.17 -0.93 -23.20
CA GLU A 66 10.29 -1.58 -23.89
C GLU A 66 11.12 -2.42 -22.92
N VAL A 67 11.24 -3.72 -23.24
CA VAL A 67 11.92 -4.71 -22.40
C VAL A 67 13.05 -5.42 -23.14
N THR A 68 13.23 -5.18 -24.43
CA THR A 68 14.31 -5.76 -25.24
C THR A 68 14.96 -4.74 -26.16
N ARG A 69 16.27 -4.88 -26.38
CA ARG A 69 17.06 -4.09 -27.34
C ARG A 69 17.70 -5.03 -28.35
N GLY A 70 17.69 -4.63 -29.62
CA GLY A 70 18.12 -5.47 -30.74
C GLY A 70 16.97 -6.28 -31.33
N ASP A 71 17.16 -6.81 -32.53
CA ASP A 71 16.07 -7.39 -33.34
C ASP A 71 16.15 -8.92 -33.47
N ALA A 72 17.28 -9.51 -33.05
CA ALA A 72 17.63 -10.90 -33.32
C ALA A 72 17.33 -11.32 -34.77
N ASN A 73 17.41 -10.40 -35.72
CA ASN A 73 17.25 -10.73 -37.13
C ASN A 73 18.48 -11.50 -37.62
N VAL A 74 18.29 -12.19 -38.73
CA VAL A 74 19.34 -12.95 -39.40
C VAL A 74 19.68 -12.22 -40.69
N PRO A 75 20.71 -11.35 -40.70
CA PRO A 75 21.21 -10.75 -41.93
C PRO A 75 21.64 -11.82 -42.92
N VAL A 76 21.24 -11.67 -44.18
CA VAL A 76 21.51 -12.66 -45.25
C VAL A 76 23.01 -12.83 -45.50
N GLU A 77 23.79 -11.81 -45.22
CA GLU A 77 25.25 -11.79 -45.38
C GLU A 77 25.93 -12.81 -44.44
N ARG A 78 25.31 -13.14 -43.30
CA ARG A 78 25.85 -14.16 -42.38
C ARG A 78 25.84 -15.56 -42.97
N CYS A 79 24.95 -15.81 -43.95
CA CYS A 79 24.93 -17.09 -44.67
C CYS A 79 26.24 -17.32 -45.44
N ALA A 80 26.85 -16.25 -45.96
CA ALA A 80 28.08 -16.31 -46.76
C ALA A 80 29.32 -16.73 -45.95
N ALA A 81 29.24 -16.72 -44.61
CA ALA A 81 30.32 -17.21 -43.75
C ALA A 81 30.55 -18.73 -43.88
N CYS A 82 29.57 -19.48 -44.39
CA CYS A 82 29.68 -20.93 -44.61
C CYS A 82 29.18 -21.38 -45.99
N HIS A 83 28.26 -20.64 -46.62
CA HIS A 83 27.70 -20.98 -47.93
C HIS A 83 28.33 -20.12 -49.03
N VAL A 84 29.16 -20.74 -49.88
CA VAL A 84 29.89 -20.07 -50.98
C VAL A 84 29.03 -19.89 -52.24
N SER A 85 27.93 -20.65 -52.37
CA SER A 85 26.94 -20.56 -53.45
C SER A 85 25.55 -20.16 -52.92
N ARG A 86 24.63 -19.80 -53.83
CA ARG A 86 23.28 -19.35 -53.49
C ARG A 86 22.52 -20.45 -52.73
N ALA A 87 22.19 -20.22 -51.47
CA ALA A 87 21.39 -21.16 -50.68
C ALA A 87 19.90 -21.05 -51.06
N GLU A 88 19.30 -22.15 -51.50
CA GLU A 88 17.93 -22.18 -52.06
C GLU A 88 16.82 -21.96 -51.02
N ALA A 89 17.12 -22.13 -49.72
CA ALA A 89 16.14 -22.08 -48.63
C ALA A 89 16.19 -20.79 -47.79
N ILE A 90 16.85 -19.73 -48.27
CA ILE A 90 16.88 -18.43 -47.56
C ILE A 90 15.44 -17.90 -47.44
N GLY A 91 14.99 -17.70 -46.20
CA GLY A 91 13.62 -17.27 -45.88
C GLY A 91 12.74 -18.35 -45.24
N ASP A 92 13.11 -19.62 -45.34
CA ASP A 92 12.42 -20.72 -44.67
C ASP A 92 13.07 -20.98 -43.28
N SER A 93 12.55 -20.29 -42.27
CA SER A 93 13.11 -20.35 -40.91
C SER A 93 13.06 -21.76 -40.29
N GLN A 94 12.01 -22.53 -40.59
CA GLN A 94 11.83 -23.88 -40.04
C GLN A 94 12.87 -24.84 -40.62
N ARG A 95 13.03 -24.83 -41.95
CA ARG A 95 14.03 -25.68 -42.63
C ARG A 95 15.46 -25.28 -42.29
N ILE A 96 15.72 -23.97 -42.15
CA ILE A 96 17.03 -23.46 -41.71
C ILE A 96 17.35 -23.98 -40.31
N HIS A 97 16.44 -23.86 -39.34
CA HIS A 97 16.67 -24.35 -37.98
C HIS A 97 16.83 -25.88 -37.92
N GLU A 98 16.07 -26.65 -38.69
CA GLU A 98 16.20 -28.11 -38.72
C GLU A 98 17.59 -28.55 -39.18
N ILE A 99 18.09 -27.97 -40.27
CA ILE A 99 19.41 -28.33 -40.81
C ILE A 99 20.51 -27.82 -39.87
N HIS A 100 20.51 -26.53 -39.54
CA HIS A 100 21.66 -25.91 -38.89
C HIS A 100 21.69 -26.18 -37.37
N LEU A 101 20.55 -26.24 -36.68
CA LEU A 101 20.52 -26.50 -35.24
C LEU A 101 20.48 -28.00 -34.93
N ARG A 102 19.58 -28.77 -35.54
CA ARG A 102 19.41 -30.20 -35.19
C ARG A 102 20.47 -31.11 -35.80
N LYS A 103 20.83 -30.89 -37.07
CA LYS A 103 21.79 -31.79 -37.77
C LYS A 103 23.25 -31.38 -37.56
N HIS A 104 23.51 -30.08 -37.43
CA HIS A 104 24.88 -29.54 -37.39
C HIS A 104 25.23 -28.79 -36.10
N ALA A 105 24.28 -28.63 -35.15
CA ALA A 105 24.50 -28.01 -33.85
C ALA A 105 25.20 -26.63 -33.90
N ILE A 106 24.85 -25.81 -34.90
CA ILE A 106 25.42 -24.47 -35.08
C ILE A 106 24.84 -23.52 -34.03
N ASP A 107 25.71 -22.73 -33.38
CA ASP A 107 25.29 -21.74 -32.38
C ASP A 107 24.42 -20.65 -33.01
N CYS A 108 23.28 -20.38 -32.38
CA CYS A 108 22.30 -19.35 -32.75
C CYS A 108 22.96 -17.98 -33.02
N LYS A 109 23.98 -17.60 -32.24
CA LYS A 109 24.67 -16.30 -32.34
C LYS A 109 25.43 -16.13 -33.65
N ARG A 110 25.76 -17.23 -34.34
CA ARG A 110 26.39 -17.16 -35.67
C ARG A 110 25.43 -16.61 -36.71
N CYS A 111 24.12 -16.81 -36.53
CA CYS A 111 23.10 -16.36 -37.46
C CYS A 111 22.32 -15.15 -36.94
N HIS A 112 21.96 -15.11 -35.67
CA HIS A 112 21.14 -14.04 -35.11
C HIS A 112 21.99 -12.86 -34.63
N ASN A 113 21.47 -11.65 -34.89
CA ASN A 113 21.91 -10.44 -34.20
C ASN A 113 21.75 -10.57 -32.69
N ARG A 114 22.59 -9.85 -31.94
CA ARG A 114 22.49 -9.82 -30.49
C ARG A 114 21.19 -9.15 -30.08
N MET A 115 20.53 -9.75 -29.10
CA MET A 115 19.36 -9.20 -28.43
C MET A 115 19.61 -9.23 -26.93
N GLU A 116 19.17 -8.18 -26.25
CA GLU A 116 19.31 -8.01 -24.82
C GLU A 116 17.94 -7.77 -24.21
N HIS A 117 17.71 -8.32 -23.02
CA HIS A 117 16.50 -8.09 -22.23
C HIS A 117 16.88 -7.40 -20.92
N GLY A 118 16.07 -6.44 -20.49
CA GLY A 118 16.26 -5.76 -19.22
C GLY A 118 15.37 -4.54 -19.03
N LYS A 119 15.76 -3.68 -18.10
CA LYS A 119 15.07 -2.41 -17.83
C LYS A 119 15.47 -1.39 -18.88
N ILE A 120 14.75 -1.35 -20.00
CA ILE A 120 15.08 -0.48 -21.14
C ILE A 120 14.23 0.77 -21.13
N ALA A 121 12.91 0.66 -21.29
CA ALA A 121 12.00 1.78 -21.19
C ALA A 121 10.71 1.42 -20.44
N MET A 122 10.14 2.44 -19.81
CA MET A 122 8.84 2.36 -19.16
C MET A 122 7.95 3.44 -19.74
N ALA A 123 6.62 3.29 -19.59
CA ALA A 123 5.66 4.33 -19.95
C ALA A 123 6.14 5.69 -19.40
N ALA A 124 5.93 6.75 -20.17
CA ALA A 124 6.35 8.10 -19.82
C ALA A 124 5.11 8.99 -19.76
N ALA A 125 4.96 9.73 -18.65
CA ALA A 125 3.80 10.57 -18.41
C ALA A 125 3.53 11.64 -19.49
N LEU A 126 4.59 12.16 -20.12
CA LEU A 126 4.53 13.13 -21.22
C LEU A 126 5.06 12.56 -22.54
N GLY A 127 5.26 11.24 -22.65
CA GLY A 127 5.92 10.61 -23.81
C GLY A 127 7.43 10.89 -23.90
N GLU A 128 8.09 10.31 -24.90
CA GLU A 128 9.56 10.31 -25.03
C GLU A 128 10.11 11.31 -26.07
N ARG A 129 9.24 12.02 -26.77
CA ARG A 129 9.65 12.95 -27.82
C ARG A 129 10.22 14.22 -27.21
N CYS A 130 11.36 14.69 -27.72
CA CYS A 130 12.02 15.91 -27.25
C CYS A 130 11.05 17.10 -27.20
N GLU A 131 10.16 17.19 -28.19
CA GLU A 131 9.16 18.23 -28.31
C GLU A 131 8.13 18.19 -27.17
N ASN A 132 7.90 17.05 -26.51
CA ASN A 132 6.95 16.96 -25.41
C ASN A 132 7.47 17.62 -24.12
N CYS A 133 8.79 17.80 -23.99
CA CYS A 133 9.43 18.54 -22.90
C CYS A 133 9.95 19.91 -23.34
N HIS A 134 10.09 20.15 -24.65
CA HIS A 134 10.60 21.39 -25.24
C HIS A 134 9.56 22.13 -26.08
N LYS A 135 8.26 22.05 -25.72
CA LYS A 135 7.27 22.96 -26.31
C LYS A 135 7.53 24.39 -25.82
N PRO A 136 7.32 25.41 -26.68
CA PRO A 136 7.43 26.81 -26.28
C PRO A 136 6.55 27.18 -25.09
N GLU A 137 5.36 26.54 -24.96
CA GLU A 137 4.44 26.74 -23.84
C GLU A 137 3.77 25.40 -23.45
N HIS A 138 3.91 24.98 -22.19
CA HIS A 138 3.09 23.92 -21.62
C HIS A 138 1.66 24.42 -21.42
N THR A 139 0.67 23.61 -21.77
CA THR A 139 -0.74 23.88 -21.44
C THR A 139 -0.93 23.93 -19.92
N ALA A 140 -1.99 24.60 -19.45
CA ALA A 140 -2.27 24.66 -18.01
C ALA A 140 -2.49 23.26 -17.41
N GLN A 141 -3.05 22.32 -18.19
CA GLN A 141 -3.27 20.93 -17.80
C GLN A 141 -1.96 20.17 -17.62
N GLU A 142 -1.02 20.29 -18.56
CA GLU A 142 0.32 19.71 -18.45
C GLU A 142 1.05 20.28 -17.23
N GLN A 143 1.00 21.60 -17.03
CA GLN A 143 1.61 22.25 -15.85
C GLN A 143 1.00 21.74 -14.54
N MET A 144 -0.32 21.60 -14.47
CA MET A 144 -1.00 21.05 -13.30
C MET A 144 -0.54 19.61 -13.03
N TYR A 145 -0.50 18.76 -14.07
CA TYR A 145 -0.12 17.35 -13.95
C TYR A 145 1.32 17.15 -13.48
N VAL A 146 2.24 17.97 -14.02
CA VAL A 146 3.67 18.04 -13.64
C VAL A 146 3.87 18.74 -12.29
N GLY A 147 2.91 19.54 -11.85
CA GLY A 147 2.94 20.21 -10.55
C GLY A 147 3.74 21.51 -10.54
N ILE A 148 3.72 22.27 -11.64
CA ILE A 148 4.40 23.55 -11.80
C ILE A 148 3.40 24.67 -12.13
N GLY A 149 3.85 25.93 -12.13
CA GLY A 149 3.07 27.08 -12.63
C GLY A 149 2.26 27.85 -11.58
N GLY A 150 2.17 27.32 -10.36
CA GLY A 150 1.65 28.02 -9.19
C GLY A 150 2.57 29.12 -8.65
N LYS A 151 2.04 29.95 -7.76
CA LYS A 151 2.77 31.01 -7.05
C LYS A 151 2.73 30.79 -5.55
N GLY A 152 3.87 30.98 -4.89
CA GLY A 152 3.98 30.86 -3.43
C GLY A 152 3.82 29.44 -2.88
N VAL A 153 3.76 28.42 -3.75
CA VAL A 153 3.71 27.00 -3.41
C VAL A 153 4.83 26.29 -4.16
N PRO A 154 5.66 25.45 -3.50
CA PRO A 154 6.69 24.67 -4.17
C PRO A 154 6.12 23.76 -5.27
N ASP A 155 6.95 23.47 -6.27
CA ASP A 155 6.58 22.53 -7.33
C ASP A 155 6.33 21.14 -6.73
N MET A 156 5.24 20.51 -7.14
CA MET A 156 4.74 19.28 -6.53
C MET A 156 4.09 18.38 -7.58
N PRO A 157 4.87 17.50 -8.23
CA PRO A 157 4.36 16.60 -9.24
C PRO A 157 3.27 15.68 -8.72
N SER A 158 2.29 15.36 -9.57
CA SER A 158 1.22 14.44 -9.21
C SER A 158 1.78 13.03 -8.99
N THR A 159 1.13 12.25 -8.13
CA THR A 159 1.52 10.84 -7.93
C THR A 159 1.41 10.03 -9.21
N MET A 160 0.42 10.34 -10.06
CA MET A 160 0.24 9.68 -11.36
C MET A 160 1.37 10.04 -12.34
N PHE A 161 1.83 11.28 -12.33
CA PHE A 161 3.00 11.70 -13.10
C PHE A 161 4.28 10.98 -12.63
N LEU A 162 4.50 10.90 -11.32
CA LEU A 162 5.65 10.17 -10.74
C LEU A 162 5.57 8.66 -11.02
N ALA A 163 4.36 8.10 -11.08
CA ALA A 163 4.09 6.72 -11.50
C ALA A 163 4.12 6.54 -13.03
N ARG A 164 4.41 7.61 -13.78
CA ARG A 164 4.52 7.67 -15.23
C ARG A 164 3.26 7.30 -16.02
N VAL A 165 2.09 7.56 -15.45
CA VAL A 165 0.81 7.38 -16.14
C VAL A 165 0.69 8.42 -17.26
N ALA A 166 0.44 7.97 -18.48
CA ALA A 166 0.29 8.84 -19.65
C ALA A 166 -1.16 9.34 -19.79
N CYS A 167 -1.36 10.42 -20.56
CA CYS A 167 -2.69 11.04 -20.72
C CYS A 167 -3.73 10.09 -21.33
N ASP A 168 -3.32 9.27 -22.30
CA ASP A 168 -4.14 8.28 -23.00
C ASP A 168 -4.52 7.08 -22.13
N SER A 169 -3.86 6.90 -20.99
CA SER A 169 -4.20 5.89 -20.00
C SER A 169 -5.53 6.20 -19.31
N CYS A 170 -5.94 7.48 -19.29
CA CYS A 170 -7.22 7.93 -18.72
C CYS A 170 -8.18 8.50 -19.77
N HIS A 171 -7.66 9.23 -20.77
CA HIS A 171 -8.48 9.94 -21.74
C HIS A 171 -8.70 9.15 -23.04
N ALA A 172 -9.86 9.36 -23.65
CA ALA A 172 -10.13 8.92 -25.02
C ALA A 172 -9.42 9.83 -26.04
N GLU A 173 -9.34 9.38 -27.30
CA GLU A 173 -8.86 10.26 -28.37
C GLU A 173 -9.74 11.52 -28.49
N PRO A 174 -9.12 12.69 -28.78
CA PRO A 174 -9.83 13.94 -28.97
C PRO A 174 -10.91 13.83 -30.05
N GLY A 175 -12.10 14.41 -29.80
CA GLY A 175 -13.22 14.43 -30.75
C GLY A 175 -14.27 13.31 -30.55
N SER A 176 -14.08 12.44 -29.56
CA SER A 176 -15.12 11.51 -29.10
C SER A 176 -16.29 12.23 -28.41
N ASP A 177 -17.48 11.59 -28.40
CA ASP A 177 -18.64 12.09 -27.66
C ASP A 177 -18.25 12.33 -26.18
N PRO A 178 -18.47 13.53 -25.61
CA PRO A 178 -18.14 13.84 -24.22
C PRO A 178 -18.69 12.85 -23.20
N ARG A 179 -19.85 12.24 -23.45
CA ARG A 179 -20.44 11.22 -22.57
C ARG A 179 -19.61 9.93 -22.59
N VAL A 180 -19.22 9.49 -23.78
CA VAL A 180 -18.35 8.32 -23.99
C VAL A 180 -16.97 8.58 -23.39
N GLY A 181 -16.44 9.79 -23.55
CA GLY A 181 -15.17 10.20 -22.92
C GLY A 181 -15.22 10.16 -21.40
N ALA A 182 -16.31 10.65 -20.80
CA ALA A 182 -16.50 10.61 -19.35
C ALA A 182 -16.70 9.18 -18.81
N GLU A 183 -17.42 8.32 -19.54
CA GLU A 183 -17.57 6.90 -19.18
C GLU A 183 -16.22 6.18 -19.22
N LYS A 184 -15.43 6.38 -20.29
CA LYS A 184 -14.10 5.78 -20.43
C LYS A 184 -13.14 6.24 -19.32
N LEU A 185 -13.17 7.53 -18.96
CA LEU A 185 -12.37 8.07 -17.86
C LEU A 185 -12.71 7.40 -16.52
N ARG A 186 -14.00 7.18 -16.22
CA ARG A 186 -14.39 6.47 -14.98
C ARG A 186 -13.93 5.01 -15.01
N ALA A 187 -14.08 4.35 -16.15
CA ALA A 187 -13.67 2.96 -16.33
C ALA A 187 -12.14 2.79 -16.23
N SER A 188 -11.35 3.75 -16.69
CA SER A 188 -9.88 3.67 -16.64
C SER A 188 -9.36 3.68 -15.19
N CYS A 189 -10.00 4.40 -14.28
CA CYS A 189 -9.65 4.39 -12.85
C CYS A 189 -9.74 2.98 -12.26
N VAL A 190 -10.82 2.25 -12.59
CA VAL A 190 -11.09 0.90 -12.08
C VAL A 190 -10.05 -0.11 -12.53
N HIS A 191 -9.49 0.05 -13.73
CA HIS A 191 -8.48 -0.87 -14.26
C HIS A 191 -7.25 -0.97 -13.36
N CYS A 192 -6.79 0.16 -12.81
CA CYS A 192 -5.62 0.21 -11.93
C CYS A 192 -5.97 0.07 -10.44
N HIS A 193 -7.04 0.73 -9.99
CA HIS A 193 -7.37 0.84 -8.57
C HIS A 193 -8.38 -0.20 -8.06
N GLY A 194 -9.23 -0.73 -8.95
CA GLY A 194 -10.26 -1.73 -8.61
C GLY A 194 -11.66 -1.14 -8.39
N ALA A 195 -12.58 -1.99 -7.97
CA ALA A 195 -14.01 -1.67 -7.83
C ALA A 195 -14.24 -0.50 -6.86
N GLY A 196 -15.18 0.39 -7.23
CA GLY A 196 -15.56 1.58 -6.48
C GLY A 196 -14.82 2.85 -6.91
N TYR A 197 -13.68 2.75 -7.61
CA TYR A 197 -12.90 3.93 -8.03
C TYR A 197 -13.48 4.69 -9.23
N ASP A 198 -14.53 4.18 -9.86
CA ASP A 198 -15.25 4.82 -10.98
C ASP A 198 -15.86 6.18 -10.61
N ARG A 199 -16.18 6.40 -9.33
CA ARG A 199 -16.76 7.66 -8.84
C ARG A 199 -15.74 8.68 -8.37
N MET A 200 -14.47 8.28 -8.25
CA MET A 200 -13.44 9.09 -7.62
C MET A 200 -13.21 10.42 -8.35
N VAL A 201 -13.21 10.40 -9.68
CA VAL A 201 -13.05 11.63 -10.48
C VAL A 201 -14.22 12.59 -10.31
N ASP A 202 -15.44 12.08 -10.15
CA ASP A 202 -16.63 12.92 -9.90
C ASP A 202 -16.56 13.57 -8.52
N ASP A 203 -16.07 12.83 -7.51
CA ASP A 203 -15.78 13.37 -6.19
C ASP A 203 -14.72 14.47 -6.27
N TRP A 204 -13.62 14.26 -7.00
CA TRP A 204 -12.58 15.29 -7.16
C TRP A 204 -13.11 16.58 -7.78
N ILE A 205 -13.89 16.46 -8.88
CA ILE A 205 -14.48 17.61 -9.56
C ILE A 205 -15.40 18.40 -8.61
N ARG A 206 -16.25 17.68 -7.85
CA ARG A 206 -17.17 18.29 -6.89
C ARG A 206 -16.42 19.01 -5.77
N GLU A 207 -15.55 18.29 -5.05
CA GLU A 207 -14.82 18.81 -3.89
C GLU A 207 -13.94 20.00 -4.29
N LEU A 208 -13.16 19.88 -5.37
CA LEU A 208 -12.33 21.00 -5.86
C LEU A 208 -13.20 22.18 -6.32
N GLY A 209 -14.37 21.93 -6.92
CA GLY A 209 -15.33 22.97 -7.26
C GLY A 209 -15.82 23.76 -6.05
N GLU A 210 -16.19 23.07 -4.97
CA GLU A 210 -16.62 23.70 -3.71
C GLU A 210 -15.50 24.51 -3.07
N LEU A 211 -14.27 23.98 -3.05
CA LEU A 211 -13.10 24.69 -2.54
C LEU A 211 -12.78 25.93 -3.37
N ARG A 212 -12.84 25.85 -4.70
CA ARG A 212 -12.66 27.02 -5.59
C ARG A 212 -13.66 28.11 -5.24
N GLY A 213 -14.95 27.78 -5.13
CA GLY A 213 -16.00 28.75 -4.80
C GLY A 213 -15.83 29.36 -3.41
N LEU A 214 -15.36 28.59 -2.42
CA LEU A 214 -15.04 29.09 -1.09
C LEU A 214 -13.89 30.12 -1.15
N VAL A 215 -12.79 29.76 -1.82
CA VAL A 215 -11.61 30.63 -1.95
C VAL A 215 -11.93 31.89 -2.75
N GLU A 216 -12.70 31.77 -3.83
CA GLU A 216 -13.12 32.90 -4.66
C GLU A 216 -13.88 33.95 -3.85
N ARG A 217 -14.84 33.53 -3.01
CA ARG A 217 -15.59 34.45 -2.14
C ARG A 217 -14.68 35.16 -1.13
N ALA A 218 -13.72 34.43 -0.54
CA ALA A 218 -12.77 35.02 0.40
C ALA A 218 -11.85 36.05 -0.29
N LEU A 219 -11.36 35.73 -1.50
CA LEU A 219 -10.53 36.64 -2.28
C LEU A 219 -11.31 37.88 -2.74
N ALA A 220 -12.55 37.74 -3.18
CA ALA A 220 -13.39 38.87 -3.56
C ALA A 220 -13.64 39.82 -2.37
N GLN A 221 -13.88 39.27 -1.17
CA GLN A 221 -13.99 40.07 0.06
C GLN A 221 -12.67 40.78 0.39
N ALA A 222 -11.54 40.08 0.25
CA ALA A 222 -10.21 40.64 0.49
C ALA A 222 -9.90 41.80 -0.46
N GLU A 223 -10.20 41.66 -1.75
CA GLU A 223 -10.05 42.72 -2.75
C GLU A 223 -10.88 43.96 -2.41
N SER A 224 -12.15 43.77 -2.07
CA SER A 224 -13.03 44.87 -1.64
C SER A 224 -12.47 45.58 -0.40
N ASN A 225 -11.94 44.84 0.58
CA ASN A 225 -11.36 45.42 1.78
C ASN A 225 -10.07 46.19 1.47
N VAL A 226 -9.17 45.62 0.65
CA VAL A 226 -7.94 46.29 0.19
C VAL A 226 -8.26 47.57 -0.56
N ALA A 227 -9.27 47.57 -1.42
CA ALA A 227 -9.72 48.78 -2.13
C ALA A 227 -10.18 49.87 -1.17
N ARG A 228 -10.97 49.52 -0.14
CA ARG A 228 -11.43 50.47 0.91
C ARG A 228 -10.28 51.01 1.77
N MET A 229 -9.21 50.25 1.95
CA MET A 229 -8.03 50.65 2.74
C MET A 229 -7.12 51.64 2.00
N GLY A 230 -7.30 51.86 0.69
CA GLY A 230 -6.49 52.78 -0.10
C GLY A 230 -5.00 52.42 -0.06
N THR A 231 -4.14 53.39 0.26
CA THR A 231 -2.68 53.20 0.30
C THR A 231 -2.23 52.15 1.31
N ARG A 232 -2.92 52.02 2.45
CA ARG A 232 -2.62 50.99 3.47
C ARG A 232 -2.87 49.56 2.96
N GLY A 233 -3.69 49.41 1.93
CA GLY A 233 -3.99 48.13 1.29
C GLY A 233 -2.89 47.64 0.34
N GLN A 234 -1.97 48.50 -0.11
CA GLN A 234 -0.96 48.13 -1.11
C GLN A 234 -0.08 46.95 -0.67
N GLN A 235 0.21 46.82 0.62
CA GLN A 235 1.00 45.72 1.17
C GLN A 235 0.41 44.33 0.90
N TYR A 236 -0.91 44.22 0.67
CA TYR A 236 -1.60 42.95 0.42
C TYR A 236 -1.76 42.60 -1.06
N ARG A 237 -1.60 43.59 -1.97
CA ARG A 237 -1.90 43.41 -3.40
C ARG A 237 -1.13 42.27 -4.03
N ARG A 238 0.18 42.20 -3.79
CA ARG A 238 1.02 41.12 -4.33
C ARG A 238 0.51 39.73 -3.93
N GLY A 239 0.15 39.55 -2.66
CA GLY A 239 -0.38 38.28 -2.16
C GLY A 239 -1.71 37.93 -2.80
N LEU A 240 -2.60 38.91 -3.00
CA LEU A 240 -3.88 38.71 -3.68
C LEU A 240 -3.72 38.43 -5.18
N ASP A 241 -2.78 39.08 -5.86
CA ASP A 241 -2.46 38.81 -7.27
C ASP A 241 -1.99 37.37 -7.47
N GLU A 242 -1.08 36.90 -6.60
CA GLU A 242 -0.61 35.52 -6.58
C GLU A 242 -1.74 34.53 -6.27
N ALA A 243 -2.62 34.86 -5.32
CA ALA A 243 -3.76 34.04 -4.94
C ALA A 243 -4.80 33.91 -6.06
N TRP A 244 -5.12 35.00 -6.74
CA TRP A 244 -5.99 35.00 -7.92
C TRP A 244 -5.37 34.26 -9.09
N HIS A 245 -4.06 34.38 -9.30
CA HIS A 245 -3.33 33.56 -10.28
C HIS A 245 -3.52 32.08 -9.98
N ASN A 246 -3.31 31.65 -8.73
CA ASN A 246 -3.46 30.26 -8.30
C ASN A 246 -4.90 29.75 -8.50
N LEU A 247 -5.92 30.51 -8.09
CA LEU A 247 -7.32 30.12 -8.28
C LEU A 247 -7.67 29.93 -9.77
N ARG A 248 -7.24 30.88 -10.63
CA ARG A 248 -7.42 30.76 -12.09
C ARG A 248 -6.62 29.61 -12.68
N PHE A 249 -5.44 29.33 -12.16
CA PHE A 249 -4.60 28.22 -12.60
C PHE A 249 -5.22 26.87 -12.24
N VAL A 250 -5.75 26.70 -11.02
CA VAL A 250 -6.48 25.48 -10.61
C VAL A 250 -7.72 25.25 -11.49
N THR A 251 -8.38 26.32 -11.93
CA THR A 251 -9.54 26.24 -12.83
C THR A 251 -9.13 25.83 -14.25
N ARG A 252 -8.16 26.53 -14.86
CA ARG A 252 -7.73 26.27 -16.24
C ARG A 252 -6.92 24.99 -16.40
N GLY A 253 -6.16 24.62 -15.38
CA GLY A 253 -5.31 23.44 -15.36
C GLY A 253 -6.05 22.15 -15.01
N HIS A 254 -7.33 22.25 -14.63
CA HIS A 254 -8.12 21.13 -14.10
C HIS A 254 -7.39 20.48 -12.92
N GLY A 255 -7.58 21.05 -11.71
CA GLY A 255 -6.93 20.59 -10.48
C GLY A 255 -7.06 19.08 -10.20
N GLU A 256 -8.00 18.39 -10.85
CA GLU A 256 -8.18 16.95 -10.84
C GLU A 256 -6.95 16.18 -11.37
N HIS A 257 -6.15 16.79 -12.25
CA HIS A 257 -4.87 16.21 -12.70
C HIS A 257 -3.82 16.16 -11.58
N ASN A 258 -3.94 17.00 -10.55
CA ASN A 258 -3.03 17.00 -9.41
C ASN A 258 -3.71 17.56 -8.16
N VAL A 259 -4.55 16.73 -7.55
CA VAL A 259 -5.41 17.11 -6.41
C VAL A 259 -4.59 17.70 -5.26
N ARG A 260 -3.43 17.12 -4.92
CA ARG A 260 -2.57 17.63 -3.84
C ARG A 260 -2.10 19.04 -4.15
N TYR A 261 -1.51 19.26 -5.33
CA TYR A 261 -1.03 20.58 -5.72
C TYR A 261 -2.16 21.60 -5.81
N ALA A 262 -3.31 21.23 -6.37
CA ALA A 262 -4.49 22.09 -6.44
C ALA A 262 -4.97 22.52 -5.04
N VAL A 263 -5.04 21.60 -4.08
CA VAL A 263 -5.41 21.90 -2.68
C VAL A 263 -4.39 22.83 -2.02
N GLU A 264 -3.09 22.63 -2.21
CA GLU A 264 -2.04 23.51 -1.68
C GLU A 264 -2.12 24.93 -2.27
N LEU A 265 -2.38 25.05 -3.58
CA LEU A 265 -2.57 26.34 -4.25
C LEU A 265 -3.80 27.08 -3.72
N LEU A 266 -4.90 26.37 -3.49
CA LEU A 266 -6.11 26.92 -2.89
C LEU A 266 -5.90 27.29 -1.41
N ARG A 267 -5.14 26.50 -0.65
CA ARG A 267 -4.76 26.83 0.73
C ARG A 267 -3.91 28.10 0.78
N TYR A 268 -2.91 28.22 -0.08
CA TYR A 268 -2.11 29.44 -0.19
C TYR A 268 -2.97 30.65 -0.51
N ALA A 269 -3.86 30.53 -1.50
CA ALA A 269 -4.77 31.61 -1.88
C ALA A 269 -5.68 32.04 -0.73
N LEU A 270 -6.24 31.08 0.02
CA LEU A 270 -7.06 31.34 1.19
C LEU A 270 -6.29 32.05 2.31
N GLU A 271 -5.03 31.67 2.53
CA GLU A 271 -4.17 32.28 3.52
C GLU A 271 -3.82 33.74 3.15
N GLN A 272 -3.58 34.04 1.86
CA GLN A 272 -3.40 35.43 1.43
C GLN A 272 -4.67 36.27 1.66
N ALA A 273 -5.86 35.71 1.43
CA ALA A 273 -7.12 36.38 1.74
C ALA A 273 -7.25 36.64 3.25
N ARG A 274 -6.90 35.66 4.10
CA ARG A 274 -6.98 35.74 5.57
C ARG A 274 -6.14 36.87 6.15
N ARG A 275 -5.00 37.19 5.53
CA ARG A 275 -4.10 38.27 5.96
C ARG A 275 -4.72 39.67 5.85
N VAL A 276 -5.74 39.83 5.01
CA VAL A 276 -6.44 41.11 4.84
C VAL A 276 -7.43 41.33 6.00
N PRO A 277 -7.35 42.46 6.73
CA PRO A 277 -8.25 42.75 7.84
C PRO A 277 -9.73 42.74 7.42
N GLY A 278 -10.57 42.14 8.26
CA GLY A 278 -12.02 42.09 8.04
C GLY A 278 -12.49 41.06 7.00
N VAL A 279 -11.62 40.17 6.53
CA VAL A 279 -12.02 39.03 5.68
C VAL A 279 -12.48 37.87 6.56
N THR A 280 -13.69 37.39 6.31
CA THR A 280 -14.20 36.16 6.93
C THR A 280 -13.81 34.98 6.06
N VAL A 281 -13.04 34.05 6.63
CA VAL A 281 -12.62 32.82 5.96
C VAL A 281 -13.43 31.65 6.52
N PRO A 282 -14.27 30.98 5.70
CA PRO A 282 -14.98 29.79 6.15
C PRO A 282 -13.99 28.66 6.50
N SER A 283 -14.31 27.87 7.52
CA SER A 283 -13.52 26.69 7.85
C SER A 283 -13.73 25.59 6.80
N SER A 284 -12.65 24.98 6.34
CA SER A 284 -12.67 23.79 5.47
C SER A 284 -11.70 22.76 6.05
N PRO A 285 -12.16 21.54 6.40
CA PRO A 285 -11.28 20.48 6.87
C PRO A 285 -10.18 20.11 5.86
N ILE A 286 -10.41 20.33 4.57
CA ILE A 286 -9.45 20.02 3.49
C ILE A 286 -8.34 21.08 3.42
N LEU A 287 -8.70 22.35 3.59
CA LEU A 287 -7.73 23.45 3.55
C LEU A 287 -7.07 23.72 4.90
N ALA A 288 -7.55 23.11 6.00
CA ALA A 288 -7.09 23.38 7.35
C ALA A 288 -5.75 22.70 7.73
N SER A 289 -5.36 21.61 7.06
CA SER A 289 -4.11 20.89 7.34
C SER A 289 -3.45 20.40 6.07
N GLU A 290 -2.13 20.18 6.11
CA GLU A 290 -1.34 19.59 5.01
C GLU A 290 -1.87 18.24 4.56
N SER A 291 -2.38 17.43 5.48
CA SER A 291 -3.02 16.13 5.19
C SER A 291 -4.47 16.24 4.76
N GLY A 292 -5.04 17.44 4.69
CA GLY A 292 -6.45 17.66 4.38
C GLY A 292 -6.82 17.25 2.95
N TYR A 293 -5.88 17.32 1.99
CA TYR A 293 -6.11 16.87 0.61
C TYR A 293 -6.44 15.37 0.53
N CYS A 294 -6.00 14.56 1.51
CA CYS A 294 -6.30 13.14 1.55
C CYS A 294 -7.81 12.88 1.58
N ARG A 295 -8.62 13.81 2.10
CA ARG A 295 -10.09 13.70 2.12
C ARG A 295 -10.73 13.86 0.74
N VAL A 296 -10.06 14.53 -0.19
CA VAL A 296 -10.53 14.66 -1.59
C VAL A 296 -10.37 13.32 -2.31
N CYS A 297 -9.26 12.62 -2.06
CA CYS A 297 -9.00 11.31 -2.69
C CYS A 297 -9.64 10.15 -1.94
N HIS A 298 -9.64 10.18 -0.62
CA HIS A 298 -10.18 9.14 0.26
C HIS A 298 -11.50 9.62 0.88
N SER A 299 -12.47 9.97 0.02
CA SER A 299 -13.83 10.28 0.46
C SER A 299 -14.44 9.07 1.20
N THR A 300 -15.53 9.30 1.93
CA THR A 300 -16.20 8.27 2.78
C THR A 300 -16.57 6.99 2.02
N SER A 301 -16.67 7.06 0.69
CA SER A 301 -16.92 5.96 -0.23
C SER A 301 -15.81 4.89 -0.25
N HIS A 302 -14.55 5.27 0.04
CA HIS A 302 -13.37 4.42 -0.20
C HIS A 302 -12.58 4.04 1.06
N LEU A 303 -12.88 4.67 2.20
CA LEU A 303 -12.28 4.31 3.48
C LEU A 303 -13.14 3.27 4.17
N ALA A 304 -12.62 2.04 4.30
CA ALA A 304 -13.28 1.02 5.11
C ALA A 304 -13.55 1.56 6.52
N LEU A 305 -14.81 1.48 6.95
CA LEU A 305 -15.26 2.05 8.23
C LEU A 305 -14.63 1.34 9.44
N ARG A 306 -14.19 0.09 9.26
CA ARG A 306 -13.46 -0.70 10.24
C ARG A 306 -12.19 -1.26 9.60
N LEU A 307 -11.07 -1.07 10.27
CA LEU A 307 -9.74 -1.50 9.83
C LEU A 307 -9.05 -2.24 10.97
N GLU A 308 -8.15 -3.15 10.62
CA GLU A 308 -7.28 -3.83 11.57
C GLU A 308 -5.90 -3.17 11.57
N PHE A 309 -5.38 -2.86 12.75
CA PHE A 309 -4.01 -2.35 12.95
C PHE A 309 -3.39 -3.04 14.16
N ALA A 310 -2.22 -3.67 13.98
CA ALA A 310 -1.52 -4.40 15.05
C ALA A 310 -2.43 -5.42 15.80
N ASN A 311 -3.29 -6.14 15.08
CA ASN A 311 -4.32 -7.07 15.60
C ASN A 311 -5.44 -6.40 16.41
N MET A 312 -5.63 -5.09 16.28
CA MET A 312 -6.72 -4.33 16.88
C MET A 312 -7.62 -3.78 15.79
N GLY A 313 -8.91 -4.11 15.88
CA GLY A 313 -9.94 -3.53 15.02
C GLY A 313 -10.34 -2.14 15.50
N PHE A 314 -10.20 -1.13 14.66
CA PHE A 314 -10.59 0.25 14.98
C PHE A 314 -11.53 0.85 13.92
N GLY A 315 -12.34 1.83 14.34
CA GLY A 315 -13.25 2.56 13.46
C GLY A 315 -12.63 3.85 12.94
N HIS A 316 -12.21 3.88 11.67
CA HIS A 316 -11.46 5.02 11.11
C HIS A 316 -12.27 6.33 11.17
N SER A 317 -13.55 6.29 10.80
CA SER A 317 -14.45 7.46 10.80
C SER A 317 -14.62 8.08 12.19
N ARG A 318 -14.58 7.30 13.27
CA ARG A 318 -14.68 7.83 14.64
C ARG A 318 -13.49 8.72 14.99
N HIS A 319 -12.28 8.34 14.56
CA HIS A 319 -11.08 9.12 14.81
C HIS A 319 -11.06 10.41 13.97
N LEU A 320 -11.50 10.33 12.71
CA LEU A 320 -11.66 11.52 11.87
C LEU A 320 -12.69 12.49 12.44
N ASN A 321 -13.81 11.99 12.97
CA ASN A 321 -14.84 12.81 13.63
C ASN A 321 -14.37 13.39 14.97
N ALA A 322 -13.42 12.74 15.64
CA ALA A 322 -12.75 13.26 16.83
C ALA A 322 -11.71 14.36 16.51
N GLY A 323 -11.51 14.70 15.24
CA GLY A 323 -10.64 15.78 14.79
C GLY A 323 -9.19 15.36 14.51
N LEU A 324 -8.88 14.05 14.49
CA LEU A 324 -7.54 13.60 14.11
C LEU A 324 -7.31 13.86 12.62
N SER A 325 -6.10 14.32 12.31
CA SER A 325 -5.62 14.53 10.95
C SER A 325 -5.01 13.24 10.39
N CYS A 326 -4.96 13.09 9.06
CA CYS A 326 -4.50 11.84 8.45
C CYS A 326 -3.02 11.56 8.77
N ASP A 327 -2.22 12.61 8.91
CA ASP A 327 -0.79 12.57 9.26
C ASP A 327 -0.51 12.12 10.70
N THR A 328 -1.54 12.04 11.54
CA THR A 328 -1.41 11.41 12.87
C THR A 328 -1.05 9.93 12.75
N CYS A 329 -1.54 9.27 11.68
CA CYS A 329 -1.37 7.82 11.50
C CYS A 329 -0.67 7.43 10.20
N HIS A 330 -0.69 8.29 9.19
CA HIS A 330 -0.17 8.02 7.86
C HIS A 330 0.98 8.96 7.52
N SER A 331 1.88 8.51 6.63
CA SER A 331 2.85 9.40 6.02
C SER A 331 2.15 10.31 4.99
N VAL A 332 2.50 11.59 4.99
CA VAL A 332 2.07 12.56 3.97
C VAL A 332 3.00 12.52 2.75
N GLU A 333 4.21 12.00 2.92
CA GLU A 333 5.24 11.92 1.89
C GLU A 333 5.16 10.59 1.14
N GLU A 334 5.04 9.48 1.87
CA GLU A 334 4.97 8.13 1.33
C GLU A 334 3.52 7.65 1.30
N HIS A 335 2.89 7.78 0.14
CA HIS A 335 1.47 7.40 -0.03
C HIS A 335 1.21 5.94 0.39
N GLY A 336 0.17 5.73 1.19
CA GLY A 336 -0.22 4.41 1.70
C GLY A 336 0.58 3.91 2.91
N LYS A 337 1.67 4.59 3.30
CA LYS A 337 2.46 4.20 4.48
C LYS A 337 1.81 4.66 5.77
N THR A 338 1.78 3.79 6.77
CA THR A 338 1.40 4.13 8.15
C THR A 338 2.63 4.47 8.98
N THR A 339 2.56 5.54 9.76
CA THR A 339 3.61 5.99 10.71
C THR A 339 3.28 5.66 12.16
N ILE A 340 2.01 5.40 12.46
CA ILE A 340 1.57 5.03 13.80
C ILE A 340 2.12 3.67 14.23
N VAL A 341 2.39 3.54 15.52
CA VAL A 341 2.72 2.29 16.23
C VAL A 341 1.69 2.05 17.34
N ALA A 342 1.67 0.86 17.95
CA ALA A 342 0.67 0.50 18.96
C ALA A 342 0.60 1.51 20.12
N GLU A 343 1.74 2.05 20.52
CA GLU A 343 1.90 3.08 21.56
C GLU A 343 1.15 4.36 21.22
N GLY A 344 1.05 4.71 19.93
CA GLY A 344 0.29 5.87 19.46
C GLY A 344 -1.20 5.76 19.80
N CYS A 345 -1.79 4.57 19.67
CA CYS A 345 -3.18 4.33 20.06
C CYS A 345 -3.39 4.46 21.58
N MET A 346 -2.44 3.93 22.34
CA MET A 346 -2.47 3.93 23.81
C MET A 346 -2.34 5.35 24.38
N SER A 347 -1.66 6.27 23.70
CA SER A 347 -1.50 7.67 24.17
C SER A 347 -2.83 8.36 24.51
N CYS A 348 -3.89 8.04 23.77
CA CYS A 348 -5.24 8.57 23.98
C CYS A 348 -6.14 7.58 24.71
N HIS A 349 -6.09 6.28 24.37
CA HIS A 349 -6.99 5.29 24.97
C HIS A 349 -6.60 4.77 26.35
N HIS A 350 -5.36 5.01 26.80
CA HIS A 350 -4.93 4.84 28.20
C HIS A 350 -4.99 6.15 29.00
N SER A 351 -5.35 7.26 28.35
CA SER A 351 -5.56 8.54 29.04
C SER A 351 -6.92 8.56 29.75
N PRO A 352 -7.04 9.17 30.95
CA PRO A 352 -8.31 9.30 31.66
C PRO A 352 -9.42 9.97 30.85
N LYS A 353 -9.07 10.81 29.86
CA LYS A 353 -10.05 11.56 29.06
C LYS A 353 -10.74 10.74 27.98
N GLN A 354 -10.12 9.65 27.51
CA GLN A 354 -10.63 8.83 26.41
C GLN A 354 -10.48 7.32 26.69
N ALA A 355 -10.37 6.96 27.97
CA ALA A 355 -10.17 5.60 28.44
C ALA A 355 -11.18 4.65 27.81
N GLN A 356 -10.68 3.61 27.16
CA GLN A 356 -11.52 2.50 26.69
C GLN A 356 -11.39 1.32 27.66
N PRO A 357 -12.41 0.47 27.79
CA PRO A 357 -12.27 -0.78 28.53
C PRO A 357 -11.12 -1.61 27.97
N CYS A 358 -10.27 -2.16 28.84
CA CYS A 358 -9.10 -2.95 28.44
C CYS A 358 -9.46 -4.07 27.46
N SER A 359 -10.63 -4.69 27.64
CA SER A 359 -11.16 -5.76 26.78
C SER A 359 -11.42 -5.36 25.33
N ARG A 360 -11.49 -4.07 24.99
CA ARG A 360 -11.60 -3.62 23.59
C ARG A 360 -10.35 -3.90 22.77
N CYS A 361 -9.18 -3.87 23.40
CA CYS A 361 -7.89 -4.11 22.74
C CYS A 361 -7.24 -5.41 23.23
N HIS A 362 -7.42 -5.75 24.50
CA HIS A 362 -6.94 -6.98 25.15
C HIS A 362 -8.03 -8.05 25.25
N GLN A 363 -8.79 -8.24 24.16
CA GLN A 363 -9.94 -9.15 24.14
C GLN A 363 -9.51 -10.58 24.49
N ALA A 364 -8.38 -11.05 23.97
CA ALA A 364 -7.91 -12.41 24.22
C ALA A 364 -7.64 -12.66 25.71
N GLN A 365 -6.94 -11.72 26.37
CA GLN A 365 -6.65 -11.76 27.81
C GLN A 365 -7.95 -11.70 28.62
N ALA A 366 -8.81 -10.74 28.33
CA ALA A 366 -10.06 -10.52 29.05
C ALA A 366 -11.02 -11.71 28.92
N SER A 367 -11.14 -12.28 27.72
CA SER A 367 -11.98 -13.46 27.49
C SER A 367 -11.41 -14.71 28.15
N LEU A 368 -10.09 -14.90 28.15
CA LEU A 368 -9.48 -16.06 28.81
C LEU A 368 -9.70 -15.98 30.33
N ALA A 369 -9.53 -14.80 30.93
CA ALA A 369 -9.87 -14.55 32.33
C ALA A 369 -11.36 -14.84 32.60
N ALA A 370 -12.25 -14.52 31.67
CA ALA A 370 -13.68 -14.82 31.76
C ALA A 370 -14.06 -16.28 31.45
N GLY A 371 -13.09 -17.17 31.20
CA GLY A 371 -13.35 -18.59 30.96
C GLY A 371 -13.52 -18.99 29.49
N GLU A 372 -13.09 -18.17 28.53
CA GLU A 372 -13.26 -18.45 27.09
C GLU A 372 -12.00 -18.18 26.25
N ALA A 373 -11.60 -19.16 25.44
CA ALA A 373 -10.59 -18.95 24.40
C ALA A 373 -11.24 -18.41 23.12
N VAL A 374 -11.07 -17.09 22.88
CA VAL A 374 -11.74 -16.34 21.80
C VAL A 374 -11.61 -17.01 20.43
N GLY A 375 -12.74 -17.17 19.74
CA GLY A 375 -12.77 -17.65 18.36
C GLY A 375 -12.60 -19.16 18.19
N THR A 376 -12.56 -19.91 19.30
CA THR A 376 -12.35 -21.37 19.30
C THR A 376 -13.58 -22.17 19.76
N GLY A 377 -14.50 -21.52 20.48
CA GLY A 377 -15.60 -22.19 21.17
C GLY A 377 -15.20 -22.96 22.44
N PHE A 378 -13.90 -22.99 22.78
CA PHE A 378 -13.41 -23.66 23.98
C PHE A 378 -13.65 -22.80 25.23
N LYS A 379 -14.40 -23.37 26.18
CA LYS A 379 -14.86 -22.71 27.41
C LYS A 379 -14.52 -23.54 28.65
N GLY A 380 -14.42 -22.86 29.78
CA GLY A 380 -14.33 -23.47 31.09
C GLY A 380 -14.69 -22.44 32.17
N ASP A 381 -14.21 -22.67 33.38
CA ASP A 381 -14.48 -21.78 34.49
C ASP A 381 -13.67 -20.48 34.36
N PRO A 382 -14.24 -19.32 34.76
CA PRO A 382 -13.48 -18.08 34.88
C PRO A 382 -12.33 -18.22 35.86
N ASP A 383 -11.30 -17.39 35.68
CA ASP A 383 -10.23 -17.27 36.65
C ASP A 383 -10.79 -16.83 38.03
N PRO A 384 -10.30 -17.36 39.16
CA PRO A 384 -10.82 -17.01 40.48
C PRO A 384 -10.80 -15.51 40.81
N MET A 385 -9.78 -14.76 40.37
CA MET A 385 -9.72 -13.30 40.57
C MET A 385 -10.74 -12.59 39.68
N ALA A 386 -10.86 -13.01 38.41
CA ALA A 386 -11.89 -12.49 37.52
C ALA A 386 -13.32 -12.78 38.04
N ALA A 387 -13.57 -13.99 38.56
CA ALA A 387 -14.83 -14.40 39.17
C ALA A 387 -15.15 -13.60 40.44
N ALA A 388 -14.12 -13.21 41.19
CA ALA A 388 -14.23 -12.35 42.37
C ALA A 388 -14.40 -10.86 42.04
N GLY A 389 -14.40 -10.48 40.75
CA GLY A 389 -14.57 -9.09 40.33
C GLY A 389 -13.30 -8.23 40.41
N VAL A 390 -12.12 -8.85 40.41
CA VAL A 390 -10.85 -8.12 40.32
C VAL A 390 -10.70 -7.55 38.90
N GLU A 391 -10.72 -6.22 38.82
CA GLU A 391 -10.54 -5.49 37.56
C GLU A 391 -9.08 -5.57 37.07
N CYS A 392 -8.88 -5.44 35.75
CA CYS A 392 -7.53 -5.50 35.15
C CYS A 392 -6.55 -4.49 35.78
N SER A 393 -7.05 -3.30 36.14
CA SER A 393 -6.24 -2.24 36.77
C SER A 393 -5.83 -2.55 38.22
N GLY A 394 -6.40 -3.59 38.83
CA GLY A 394 -5.96 -4.10 40.13
C GLY A 394 -4.56 -4.72 40.05
N CYS A 395 -4.23 -5.31 38.90
CA CYS A 395 -2.91 -5.92 38.65
C CYS A 395 -2.04 -5.06 37.71
N HIS A 396 -2.66 -4.37 36.75
CA HIS A 396 -1.97 -3.59 35.73
C HIS A 396 -2.06 -2.08 35.98
N ASP A 397 -0.95 -1.48 36.42
CA ASP A 397 -0.87 -0.03 36.63
C ASP A 397 -0.14 0.66 35.47
N LEU A 398 -0.91 1.35 34.63
CA LEU A 398 -0.41 2.09 33.46
C LEU A 398 0.43 3.32 33.83
N LYS A 399 0.46 3.73 35.11
CA LYS A 399 1.24 4.89 35.57
C LYS A 399 2.66 4.51 35.98
N ARG A 400 2.93 3.22 36.20
CA ARG A 400 4.27 2.78 36.61
C ARG A 400 5.18 2.68 35.40
N GLN A 401 6.40 3.19 35.55
CA GLN A 401 7.44 3.16 34.53
C GLN A 401 8.32 1.90 34.61
N GLU A 402 8.09 1.05 35.60
CA GLU A 402 8.82 -0.20 35.77
C GLU A 402 8.36 -1.26 34.75
N PRO A 403 9.19 -2.28 34.45
CA PRO A 403 8.80 -3.37 33.57
C PRO A 403 7.49 -4.02 34.03
N LEU A 404 6.63 -4.38 33.06
CA LEU A 404 5.27 -4.88 33.31
C LEU A 404 5.22 -5.97 34.38
N VAL A 405 6.08 -6.99 34.28
CA VAL A 405 6.10 -8.11 35.23
C VAL A 405 6.41 -7.63 36.64
N ALA A 406 7.44 -6.79 36.81
CA ALA A 406 7.80 -6.25 38.13
C ALA A 406 6.66 -5.43 38.76
N SER A 407 5.94 -4.66 37.94
CA SER A 407 4.75 -3.92 38.38
C SER A 407 3.66 -4.87 38.89
N VAL A 408 3.37 -5.94 38.14
CA VAL A 408 2.33 -6.92 38.50
C VAL A 408 2.74 -7.73 39.72
N GLN A 409 4.01 -8.13 39.85
CA GLN A 409 4.54 -8.80 41.04
C GLN A 409 4.23 -8.01 42.33
N LYS A 410 4.49 -6.70 42.31
CA LYS A 410 4.15 -5.80 43.42
C LYS A 410 2.65 -5.70 43.68
N ALA A 411 1.82 -5.83 42.64
CA ALA A 411 0.37 -5.83 42.78
C ALA A 411 -0.16 -7.15 43.37
N CYS A 412 0.49 -8.28 43.09
CA CYS A 412 0.13 -9.56 43.73
C CYS A 412 0.30 -9.46 45.26
N VAL A 413 1.45 -8.99 45.74
CA VAL A 413 1.75 -8.92 47.18
C VAL A 413 1.06 -7.76 47.91
N SER A 414 0.30 -6.90 47.21
CA SER A 414 -0.55 -5.90 47.89
C SER A 414 -1.88 -6.48 48.37
N CYS A 415 -2.28 -7.65 47.85
CA CYS A 415 -3.48 -8.38 48.26
C CYS A 415 -3.18 -9.77 48.81
N HIS A 416 -2.07 -10.39 48.39
CA HIS A 416 -1.63 -11.72 48.80
C HIS A 416 -0.37 -11.68 49.66
N GLU A 417 -0.07 -12.80 50.32
CA GLU A 417 1.12 -12.97 51.16
C GLU A 417 2.42 -12.97 50.33
N GLU A 418 3.54 -12.75 51.02
CA GLU A 418 4.89 -12.79 50.44
C GLU A 418 5.13 -14.16 49.75
N GLY A 419 5.72 -14.14 48.55
CA GLY A 419 5.93 -15.33 47.71
C GLY A 419 4.99 -15.43 46.50
N TYR A 420 3.85 -14.71 46.50
CA TYR A 420 2.95 -14.64 45.32
C TYR A 420 3.57 -13.88 44.14
N ASP A 421 4.51 -12.98 44.40
CA ASP A 421 5.34 -12.33 43.39
C ASP A 421 6.26 -13.32 42.65
N ALA A 422 6.82 -14.32 43.34
CA ALA A 422 7.59 -15.39 42.73
C ALA A 422 6.69 -16.33 41.92
N MET A 423 5.51 -16.67 42.46
CA MET A 423 4.53 -17.53 41.80
C MET A 423 4.08 -16.99 40.43
N LEU A 424 3.94 -15.67 40.27
CA LEU A 424 3.63 -15.06 38.97
C LEU A 424 4.68 -15.40 37.92
N VAL A 425 5.96 -15.35 38.28
CA VAL A 425 7.07 -15.66 37.36
C VAL A 425 7.05 -17.15 37.01
N GLU A 426 6.74 -18.01 37.97
CA GLU A 426 6.55 -19.45 37.73
C GLU A 426 5.41 -19.70 36.74
N TRP A 427 4.26 -19.03 36.89
CA TRP A 427 3.13 -19.15 35.94
C TRP A 427 3.50 -18.68 34.54
N ILE A 428 4.21 -17.55 34.42
CA ILE A 428 4.69 -17.05 33.12
C ILE A 428 5.59 -18.10 32.46
N ASN A 429 6.55 -18.65 33.20
CA ASN A 429 7.49 -19.65 32.68
C ASN A 429 6.78 -20.96 32.33
N GLU A 430 5.81 -21.41 33.14
CA GLU A 430 5.02 -22.60 32.86
C GLU A 430 4.19 -22.44 31.57
N ASP A 431 3.52 -21.30 31.39
CA ASP A 431 2.77 -21.03 30.16
C ASP A 431 3.67 -20.94 28.93
N GLN A 432 4.83 -20.29 29.04
CA GLN A 432 5.81 -20.23 27.94
C GLN A 432 6.32 -21.61 27.54
N ASN A 433 6.71 -22.43 28.50
CA ASN A 433 7.15 -23.81 28.25
C ASN A 433 6.03 -24.63 27.60
N ARG A 434 4.80 -24.51 28.11
CA ARG A 434 3.61 -25.16 27.55
C ARG A 434 3.40 -24.78 26.09
N LEU A 435 3.44 -23.49 25.76
CA LEU A 435 3.27 -23.01 24.39
C LEU A 435 4.41 -23.50 23.48
N GLN A 436 5.64 -23.53 23.96
CA GLN A 436 6.78 -24.04 23.18
C GLN A 436 6.64 -25.53 22.86
N GLU A 437 6.24 -26.35 23.85
CA GLU A 437 5.98 -27.78 23.64
C GLU A 437 4.85 -28.00 22.62
N LEU A 438 3.76 -27.24 22.73
CA LEU A 438 2.64 -27.31 21.79
C LEU A 438 3.06 -26.89 20.38
N ALA A 439 3.89 -25.87 20.22
CA ALA A 439 4.40 -25.45 18.92
C ALA A 439 5.20 -26.56 18.24
N VAL A 440 6.09 -27.24 18.99
CA VAL A 440 6.85 -28.39 18.51
C VAL A 440 5.92 -29.54 18.12
N LEU A 441 4.90 -29.81 18.95
CA LEU A 441 3.91 -30.86 18.70
C LEU A 441 3.12 -30.60 17.40
N LEU A 442 2.63 -29.37 17.20
CA LEU A 442 1.90 -28.97 15.99
C LEU A 442 2.77 -29.07 14.74
N ALA A 443 4.04 -28.66 14.83
CA ALA A 443 4.98 -28.80 13.72
C ALA A 443 5.20 -30.28 13.34
N LYS A 444 5.37 -31.17 14.32
CA LYS A 444 5.47 -32.62 14.10
C LYS A 444 4.19 -33.19 13.49
N ALA A 445 3.03 -32.79 14.01
CA ALA A 445 1.73 -33.22 13.51
C ALA A 445 1.49 -32.80 12.05
N LYS A 446 1.88 -31.57 11.70
CA LYS A 446 1.85 -31.06 10.33
C LYS A 446 2.75 -31.86 9.39
N ALA A 447 3.96 -32.20 9.83
CA ALA A 447 4.89 -33.03 9.05
C ALA A 447 4.38 -34.47 8.88
N ALA A 448 3.76 -35.03 9.92
CA ALA A 448 3.16 -36.37 9.92
C ALA A 448 1.84 -36.45 9.13
N LYS A 449 1.35 -35.33 8.58
CA LYS A 449 0.08 -35.24 7.84
C LYS A 449 -1.10 -35.85 8.64
N VAL A 450 -1.19 -35.52 9.92
CA VAL A 450 -2.36 -35.89 10.75
C VAL A 450 -3.64 -35.30 10.15
N ASN A 451 -4.80 -35.75 10.64
CA ASN A 451 -6.11 -35.27 10.16
C ASN A 451 -6.13 -33.73 10.01
N PRO A 452 -6.34 -33.19 8.79
CA PRO A 452 -6.28 -31.75 8.53
C PRO A 452 -7.27 -30.92 9.34
N GLU A 453 -8.44 -31.48 9.67
CA GLU A 453 -9.44 -30.79 10.48
C GLU A 453 -9.00 -30.69 11.93
N ALA A 454 -8.51 -31.78 12.51
CA ALA A 454 -7.97 -31.79 13.87
C ALA A 454 -6.74 -30.88 14.01
N LEU A 455 -5.86 -30.87 12.99
CA LEU A 455 -4.71 -29.95 12.96
C LEU A 455 -5.16 -28.49 12.92
N ARG A 456 -6.16 -28.17 12.10
CA ARG A 456 -6.71 -26.81 12.02
C ARG A 456 -7.35 -26.36 13.33
N GLU A 457 -8.16 -27.22 13.97
CA GLU A 457 -8.74 -26.95 15.30
C GLU A 457 -7.64 -26.70 16.34
N ALA A 458 -6.62 -27.55 16.34
CA ALA A 458 -5.49 -27.45 17.26
C ALA A 458 -4.66 -26.17 17.04
N GLU A 459 -4.41 -25.77 15.79
CA GLU A 459 -3.72 -24.53 15.43
C GLU A 459 -4.55 -23.30 15.83
N VAL A 460 -5.87 -23.32 15.65
CA VAL A 460 -6.77 -22.23 16.07
C VAL A 460 -6.76 -22.07 17.59
N LEU A 461 -6.88 -23.16 18.34
CA LEU A 461 -6.84 -23.13 19.81
C LEU A 461 -5.47 -22.71 20.35
N TYR A 462 -4.38 -23.17 19.75
CA TYR A 462 -3.02 -22.74 20.08
C TYR A 462 -2.83 -21.23 19.87
N ASN A 463 -3.27 -20.71 18.73
CA ASN A 463 -3.17 -19.28 18.43
C ASN A 463 -3.99 -18.43 19.41
N ALA A 464 -5.14 -18.92 19.86
CA ALA A 464 -5.94 -18.25 20.89
C ALA A 464 -5.19 -18.17 22.22
N LEU A 465 -4.57 -19.27 22.68
CA LEU A 465 -3.75 -19.28 23.91
C LEU A 465 -2.53 -18.35 23.80
N LEU A 466 -1.82 -18.40 22.68
CA LEU A 466 -0.65 -17.57 22.44
C LEU A 466 -0.95 -16.06 22.57
N LYS A 467 -2.13 -15.64 22.09
CA LYS A 467 -2.62 -14.25 22.20
C LYS A 467 -3.08 -13.91 23.60
N ALA A 468 -3.80 -14.82 24.26
CA ALA A 468 -4.42 -14.58 25.56
C ALA A 468 -3.42 -14.57 26.73
N LYS A 469 -2.29 -15.28 26.61
CA LYS A 469 -1.31 -15.52 27.69
C LYS A 469 -1.95 -16.28 28.85
N GLY A 470 -1.56 -17.54 29.05
CA GLY A 470 -2.21 -18.46 29.98
C GLY A 470 -2.26 -17.98 31.42
N VAL A 471 -1.36 -17.08 31.81
CA VAL A 471 -1.34 -16.44 33.14
C VAL A 471 -2.62 -15.74 33.54
N HIS A 472 -3.50 -15.39 32.59
CA HIS A 472 -4.81 -14.80 32.89
C HIS A 472 -5.88 -15.84 33.26
N ASN A 473 -5.62 -17.14 33.04
CA ASN A 473 -6.41 -18.27 33.54
C ASN A 473 -5.60 -19.58 33.32
N MET A 474 -4.77 -19.94 34.31
CA MET A 474 -3.82 -21.06 34.18
C MET A 474 -4.53 -22.42 34.03
N ASP A 475 -5.67 -22.60 34.69
CA ASP A 475 -6.47 -23.83 34.61
C ASP A 475 -7.07 -24.02 33.21
N LEU A 476 -7.71 -22.99 32.67
CA LEU A 476 -8.27 -23.05 31.32
C LEU A 476 -7.17 -23.24 30.27
N ALA A 477 -6.03 -22.58 30.42
CA ALA A 477 -4.88 -22.75 29.54
C ALA A 477 -4.33 -24.19 29.56
N ALA A 478 -4.27 -24.82 30.74
CA ALA A 478 -3.86 -26.22 30.88
C ALA A 478 -4.88 -27.18 30.24
N LYS A 479 -6.18 -26.96 30.45
CA LYS A 479 -7.27 -27.74 29.82
C LYS A 479 -7.25 -27.61 28.30
N ALA A 480 -7.08 -26.40 27.77
CA ALA A 480 -6.96 -26.14 26.34
C ALA A 480 -5.72 -26.81 25.74
N ALA A 481 -4.58 -26.76 26.43
CA ALA A 481 -3.37 -27.46 26.01
C ALA A 481 -3.55 -28.99 26.00
N ALA A 482 -4.25 -29.55 26.97
CA ALA A 482 -4.61 -30.96 26.97
C ALA A 482 -5.52 -31.33 25.79
N ARG A 483 -6.47 -30.47 25.42
CA ARG A 483 -7.30 -30.64 24.22
C ARG A 483 -6.45 -30.63 22.94
N ILE A 484 -5.53 -29.68 22.80
CA ILE A 484 -4.59 -29.64 21.66
C ILE A 484 -3.80 -30.95 21.59
N ARG A 485 -3.22 -31.40 22.72
CA ARG A 485 -2.51 -32.69 22.79
C ARG A 485 -3.40 -33.87 22.40
N SER A 486 -4.67 -33.89 22.79
CA SER A 486 -5.61 -34.94 22.40
C SER A 486 -5.92 -34.93 20.91
N LEU A 487 -6.00 -33.75 20.28
CA LEU A 487 -6.32 -33.62 18.85
C LEU A 487 -5.20 -34.14 17.95
N VAL A 488 -3.94 -33.90 18.32
CA VAL A 488 -2.79 -34.21 17.44
C VAL A 488 -1.83 -35.27 17.98
N GLY A 489 -1.84 -35.54 19.29
CA GLY A 489 -0.86 -36.39 19.96
C GLY A 489 -1.03 -37.89 19.72
N GLN A 490 -2.25 -38.38 19.46
CA GLN A 490 -2.49 -39.80 19.16
C GLN A 490 -2.05 -40.21 17.75
N ALA A 491 -1.75 -39.24 16.88
CA ALA A 491 -1.45 -39.46 15.46
C ALA A 491 0.05 -39.34 15.12
N ILE A 492 0.91 -39.11 16.11
CA ILE A 492 2.37 -39.06 15.93
C ILE A 492 2.93 -40.44 16.33
N PRO A 493 3.50 -41.22 15.39
CA PRO A 493 4.11 -42.49 15.72
C PRO A 493 5.19 -42.29 16.78
N THR A 494 5.10 -42.96 17.91
CA THR A 494 6.22 -43.05 18.85
C THR A 494 7.34 -43.82 18.16
N THR A 495 8.39 -43.13 17.73
CA THR A 495 9.66 -43.76 17.36
C THR A 495 10.17 -44.50 18.60
N ARG A 496 10.12 -45.84 18.57
CA ARG A 496 10.99 -46.69 19.39
C ARG A 496 12.39 -46.70 18.79
#